data_AF-A0A661UUC3-F1
#
_entry.id   AF-A0A661UUC3-F1
#
_cell.length_a   1.000
_cell.length_b   1.000
_cell.length_c   1.000
_cell.angle_alpha   90.00
_cell.angle_beta   90.00
_cell.angle_gamma   90.00
#
_symmetry.space_group_name_H-M   'P 1'
#
loop_
_entity.id
_entity.type
_entity.pdbx_description
1 polymer ?
#
loop_
_entity_poly.entity_id
_entity_poly.type
_entity_poly.pdbx_seq_one_letter_code
_entity_poly.pdbx_strand_id
1 'polypeptide(L)'
;IGTAVIGAYQAMGIWGIAIFVAPPLMMRLSIKQYLDRTTTNVLDLRHAHDELQKAHGQVTVAMDRLRDAYDGTLRSLSAALDARDSETGGHSERVADLTLAIATEMGFEKDTDEWRNISWGALLHDVGKIAVPDNILRKPGPLTDDEWQTMRSHAAAGYEILLKVDFLKTAGQIVLSHHERYDGAGYPRGLAGEEIPLGARIFSIADAFDAMTSNRAYRSAMPAEEALAEVLRNSGSQFDPTAVRAFLSVYQQRFVGTVHHGHLASTSAAPGEHAELSESLKQAIAEAAGLDGDL
;
A
#
# COMPACT_ATOMS: atom_id res chain seq x y z
N ILE A 1 -63.79 41.62 17.19
CA ILE A 1 -63.72 41.72 15.71
C ILE A 1 -65.11 41.91 15.12
N GLY A 2 -66.08 41.02 15.39
CA GLY A 2 -67.43 41.10 14.80
C GLY A 2 -68.15 42.45 14.98
N THR A 3 -68.12 43.03 16.19
CA THR A 3 -68.75 44.35 16.47
C THR A 3 -68.07 45.52 15.73
N ALA A 4 -66.74 45.49 15.62
CA ALA A 4 -65.96 46.50 14.89
C ALA A 4 -66.17 46.42 13.37
N VAL A 5 -66.32 45.21 12.83
CA VAL A 5 -66.62 44.99 11.40
C VAL A 5 -68.01 45.49 11.03
N ILE A 6 -69.01 45.26 11.90
CA ILE A 6 -70.38 45.77 11.69
C ILE A 6 -70.40 47.31 11.71
N GLY A 7 -69.70 47.93 12.66
CA GLY A 7 -69.57 49.40 12.72
C GLY A 7 -68.86 49.98 11.50
N ALA A 8 -67.79 49.34 11.03
CA ALA A 8 -67.07 49.76 9.83
C ALA A 8 -67.93 49.64 8.54
N TYR A 9 -68.76 48.59 8.44
CA TYR A 9 -69.70 48.43 7.33
C TYR A 9 -70.77 49.52 7.31
N GLN A 10 -71.32 49.88 8.48
CA GLN A 10 -72.31 50.96 8.58
C GLN A 10 -71.74 52.33 8.20
N ALA A 11 -70.45 52.58 8.50
CA ALA A 11 -69.79 53.87 8.22
C ALA A 11 -69.27 54.00 6.77
N MET A 12 -68.72 52.94 6.19
CA MET A 12 -67.97 52.99 4.92
C MET A 12 -68.45 51.95 3.88
N GLY A 13 -69.56 51.25 4.15
CA GLY A 13 -70.07 50.19 3.29
C GLY A 13 -69.09 49.02 3.15
N ILE A 14 -69.01 48.44 1.96
CA ILE A 14 -68.17 47.26 1.68
C ILE A 14 -66.68 47.47 1.94
N TRP A 15 -66.19 48.71 1.83
CA TRP A 15 -64.79 49.06 2.07
C TRP A 15 -64.39 48.93 3.55
N GLY A 16 -65.32 49.15 4.48
CA GLY A 16 -65.10 48.94 5.91
C GLY A 16 -64.85 47.47 6.25
N ILE A 17 -65.50 46.53 5.56
CA ILE A 17 -65.26 45.09 5.72
C ILE A 17 -63.90 44.70 5.11
N ALA A 18 -63.55 45.25 3.95
CA ALA A 18 -62.30 44.95 3.26
C ALA A 18 -61.05 45.25 4.10
N ILE A 19 -61.04 46.35 4.86
CA ILE A 19 -59.92 46.74 5.75
C ILE A 19 -59.63 45.68 6.82
N PHE A 20 -60.66 45.02 7.35
CA PHE A 20 -60.49 44.01 8.40
C PHE A 20 -60.27 42.59 7.86
N VAL A 21 -60.76 42.28 6.66
CA VAL A 21 -60.67 40.93 6.08
C VAL A 21 -59.46 40.76 5.17
N ALA A 22 -59.10 41.78 4.38
CA ALA A 22 -58.04 41.67 3.39
C ALA A 22 -56.64 41.45 4.00
N PRO A 23 -56.22 42.16 5.08
CA PRO A 23 -54.88 41.94 5.65
C PRO A 23 -54.68 40.54 6.26
N PRO A 24 -55.60 39.99 7.09
CA PRO A 24 -55.48 38.61 7.56
C PRO A 24 -55.53 37.57 6.43
N LEU A 25 -56.34 37.80 5.40
CA LEU A 25 -56.40 36.94 4.22
C LEU A 25 -55.08 36.96 3.44
N MET A 26 -54.53 38.16 3.17
CA MET A 26 -53.22 38.31 2.52
C MET A 26 -52.11 37.68 3.36
N MET A 27 -52.10 37.88 4.67
CA MET A 27 -51.13 37.26 5.58
C MET A 27 -51.22 35.72 5.54
N ARG A 28 -52.43 35.17 5.50
CA ARG A 28 -52.62 33.72 5.39
C ARG A 28 -52.14 33.17 4.05
N LEU A 29 -52.39 33.91 2.96
CA LEU A 29 -51.89 33.56 1.62
C LEU A 29 -50.37 33.66 1.55
N SER A 30 -49.77 34.70 2.13
CA SER A 30 -48.31 34.88 2.13
C SER A 30 -47.61 33.82 2.98
N ILE A 31 -48.17 33.46 4.14
CA ILE A 31 -47.65 32.37 4.97
C ILE A 31 -47.77 31.04 4.22
N LYS A 32 -48.91 30.77 3.58
CA LYS A 32 -49.09 29.57 2.77
C LYS A 32 -48.06 29.51 1.64
N GLN A 33 -47.88 30.59 0.88
CA GLN A 33 -46.89 30.67 -0.19
C GLN A 33 -45.46 30.51 0.33
N TYR A 34 -45.13 31.11 1.46
CA TYR A 34 -43.81 30.96 2.09
C TYR A 34 -43.56 29.51 2.51
N LEU A 35 -44.54 28.87 3.16
CA LEU A 35 -44.44 27.48 3.58
C LEU A 35 -44.32 26.55 2.38
N ASP A 36 -45.20 26.68 1.38
CA ASP A 36 -45.16 25.87 0.16
C ASP A 36 -43.80 25.99 -0.53
N ARG A 37 -43.31 27.23 -0.69
CA ARG A 37 -42.00 27.50 -1.32
C ARG A 37 -40.84 26.96 -0.49
N THR A 38 -40.89 27.08 0.83
CA THR A 38 -39.87 26.52 1.72
C THR A 38 -39.87 24.99 1.66
N THR A 39 -41.04 24.36 1.65
CA THR A 39 -41.18 22.91 1.51
C THR A 39 -40.62 22.43 0.17
N THR A 40 -40.98 23.08 -0.95
CA THR A 40 -40.42 22.74 -2.26
C THR A 40 -38.90 22.91 -2.28
N ASN A 41 -38.38 24.05 -1.82
CA ASN A 41 -36.93 24.28 -1.79
C ASN A 41 -36.19 23.23 -0.93
N VAL A 42 -36.75 22.83 0.21
CA VAL A 42 -36.15 21.79 1.08
C VAL A 42 -36.18 20.43 0.39
N LEU A 43 -37.25 20.10 -0.35
CA LEU A 43 -37.34 18.86 -1.11
C LEU A 43 -36.33 18.84 -2.27
N ASP A 44 -36.23 19.93 -3.03
CA ASP A 44 -35.27 20.06 -4.12
C ASP A 44 -33.83 19.95 -3.61
N LEU A 45 -33.53 20.58 -2.47
CA LEU A 45 -32.21 20.49 -1.84
C LEU A 45 -31.89 19.06 -1.38
N ARG A 46 -32.87 18.33 -0.84
CA ARG A 46 -32.70 16.92 -0.46
C ARG A 46 -32.44 16.06 -1.69
N HIS A 47 -33.20 16.24 -2.77
CA HIS A 47 -32.97 15.51 -4.02
C HIS A 47 -31.58 15.80 -4.58
N ALA A 48 -31.15 17.07 -4.63
CA ALA A 48 -29.82 17.45 -5.07
C ALA A 48 -28.71 16.83 -4.18
N HIS A 49 -28.93 16.78 -2.87
CA HIS A 49 -28.01 16.11 -1.95
C HIS A 49 -27.92 14.60 -2.22
N ASP A 50 -29.06 13.93 -2.41
CA ASP A 50 -29.10 12.50 -2.71
C ASP A 50 -28.43 12.17 -4.04
N GLU A 51 -28.62 13.00 -5.07
CA GLU A 51 -27.93 12.88 -6.36
C GLU A 51 -26.42 13.07 -6.21
N LEU A 52 -25.98 14.07 -5.44
CA LEU A 52 -24.56 14.31 -5.19
C LEU A 52 -23.93 13.14 -4.42
N GLN A 53 -24.61 12.59 -3.42
CA GLN A 53 -24.14 11.41 -2.67
C GLN A 53 -24.01 10.18 -3.57
N LYS A 54 -24.99 9.96 -4.46
CA LYS A 54 -24.91 8.88 -5.46
C LYS A 54 -23.74 9.08 -6.43
N ALA A 55 -23.58 10.29 -6.96
CA ALA A 55 -22.47 10.62 -7.85
C ALA A 55 -21.12 10.45 -7.17
N HIS A 56 -20.99 10.89 -5.91
CA HIS A 56 -19.79 10.68 -5.10
C HIS A 56 -19.49 9.19 -4.92
N GLY A 57 -20.49 8.38 -4.54
CA GLY A 57 -20.33 6.93 -4.43
C GLY A 57 -19.90 6.27 -5.75
N GLN A 58 -20.43 6.72 -6.88
CA GLN A 58 -20.01 6.24 -8.20
C GLN A 58 -18.55 6.60 -8.52
N VAL A 59 -18.11 7.81 -8.17
CA VAL A 59 -16.70 8.21 -8.32
C VAL A 59 -15.79 7.34 -7.46
N THR A 60 -16.13 7.11 -6.20
CA THR A 60 -15.34 6.23 -5.31
C THR A 60 -15.19 4.83 -5.91
N VAL A 61 -16.29 4.21 -6.33
CA VAL A 61 -16.26 2.87 -6.95
C VAL A 61 -15.46 2.86 -8.26
N ALA A 62 -15.56 3.92 -9.08
CA ALA A 62 -14.80 4.03 -10.31
C ALA A 62 -13.29 4.19 -10.04
N MET A 63 -12.91 4.96 -9.01
CA MET A 63 -11.52 5.12 -8.59
C MET A 63 -10.95 3.80 -8.07
N ASP A 64 -11.70 3.04 -7.27
CA ASP A 64 -11.25 1.74 -6.76
C ASP A 64 -11.07 0.72 -7.89
N ARG A 65 -12.00 0.66 -8.84
CA ARG A 65 -11.83 -0.19 -10.05
C ARG A 65 -10.61 0.20 -10.88
N LEU A 66 -10.34 1.50 -10.99
CA LEU A 66 -9.17 1.98 -11.72
C LEU A 66 -7.86 1.59 -11.01
N ARG A 67 -7.85 1.66 -9.68
CA ARG A 67 -6.72 1.19 -8.85
C ARG A 67 -6.48 -0.30 -9.03
N ASP A 68 -7.52 -1.13 -8.92
CA ASP A 68 -7.42 -2.57 -9.11
C ASP A 68 -6.89 -2.92 -10.51
N ALA A 69 -7.35 -2.19 -11.53
CA ALA A 69 -6.88 -2.36 -12.90
C ALA A 69 -5.40 -1.99 -13.07
N TYR A 70 -4.92 -0.93 -12.42
CA TYR A 70 -3.51 -0.57 -12.41
C TYR A 70 -2.66 -1.63 -11.70
N ASP A 71 -3.07 -2.08 -10.51
CA ASP A 71 -2.35 -3.12 -9.77
C ASP A 71 -2.27 -4.42 -10.57
N GLY A 72 -3.37 -4.84 -11.19
CA GLY A 72 -3.38 -6.00 -12.09
C GLY A 72 -2.46 -5.85 -13.30
N THR A 73 -2.35 -4.63 -13.85
CA THR A 73 -1.44 -4.33 -14.96
C THR A 73 0.03 -4.40 -14.52
N LEU A 74 0.37 -3.83 -13.36
CA LEU A 74 1.73 -3.86 -12.81
C LEU A 74 2.16 -5.29 -12.46
N ARG A 75 1.27 -6.10 -11.87
CA ARG A 75 1.53 -7.53 -11.61
C ARG A 75 1.76 -8.31 -12.90
N SER A 76 0.97 -8.04 -13.94
CA SER A 76 1.15 -8.68 -15.25
C SER A 76 2.49 -8.33 -15.89
N LEU A 77 2.93 -7.07 -15.76
CA LEU A 77 4.24 -6.62 -16.24
C LEU A 77 5.39 -7.28 -15.47
N SER A 78 5.29 -7.34 -14.14
CA SER A 78 6.26 -8.01 -13.27
C SER A 78 6.36 -9.50 -13.63
N ALA A 79 5.22 -10.20 -13.76
CA ALA A 79 5.19 -11.61 -14.16
C ALA A 79 5.79 -11.85 -15.55
N ALA A 80 5.58 -10.95 -16.51
CA ALA A 80 6.19 -11.05 -17.84
C ALA A 80 7.71 -10.90 -17.79
N LEU A 81 8.23 -10.07 -16.87
CA LEU A 81 9.66 -9.90 -16.66
C LEU A 81 10.28 -11.10 -15.94
N ASP A 82 9.64 -11.60 -14.88
CA ASP A 82 10.05 -12.83 -14.19
C ASP A 82 10.15 -14.00 -15.18
N ALA A 83 9.21 -14.11 -16.14
CA ALA A 83 9.22 -15.14 -17.17
C ALA A 83 10.37 -14.98 -18.20
N ARG A 84 10.90 -13.77 -18.38
CA ARG A 84 12.09 -13.51 -19.21
C ARG A 84 13.37 -13.83 -18.44
N ASP A 85 13.39 -13.54 -17.14
CA ASP A 85 14.52 -13.85 -16.27
C ASP A 85 14.62 -15.37 -16.03
N SER A 86 15.80 -15.82 -15.59
CA SER A 86 16.06 -17.19 -15.14
C SER A 86 15.62 -17.46 -13.70
N GLU A 87 15.07 -16.45 -13.04
CA GLU A 87 14.50 -16.55 -11.70
C GLU A 87 13.22 -17.40 -11.72
N THR A 88 12.89 -18.01 -10.58
CA THR A 88 11.69 -18.85 -10.48
C THR A 88 10.43 -18.00 -10.58
N GLY A 89 9.42 -18.53 -11.30
CA GLY A 89 8.14 -17.85 -11.42
C GLY A 89 7.56 -17.47 -10.05
N GLY A 90 7.12 -16.22 -9.92
CA GLY A 90 6.48 -15.68 -8.72
C GLY A 90 7.45 -15.18 -7.64
N HIS A 91 8.75 -15.06 -7.92
CA HIS A 91 9.71 -14.42 -7.01
C HIS A 91 9.27 -13.01 -6.62
N SER A 92 8.95 -12.17 -7.62
CA SER A 92 8.54 -10.79 -7.39
C SER A 92 7.29 -10.69 -6.50
N GLU A 93 6.35 -11.63 -6.62
CA GLU A 93 5.17 -11.67 -5.75
C GLU A 93 5.49 -12.12 -4.32
N ARG A 94 6.29 -13.18 -4.14
CA ARG A 94 6.68 -13.66 -2.81
C ARG A 94 7.48 -12.61 -2.04
N VAL A 95 8.40 -11.92 -2.71
CA VAL A 95 9.19 -10.84 -2.12
C VAL A 95 8.29 -9.66 -1.76
N ALA A 96 7.35 -9.26 -2.62
CA ALA A 96 6.39 -8.21 -2.31
C ALA A 96 5.52 -8.58 -1.10
N ASP A 97 5.00 -9.80 -1.04
CA ASP A 97 4.15 -10.28 0.06
C ASP A 97 4.89 -10.33 1.40
N LEU A 98 6.18 -10.69 1.40
CA LEU A 98 7.01 -10.68 2.60
C LEU A 98 7.40 -9.24 2.99
N THR A 99 7.77 -8.40 2.03
CA THR A 99 8.07 -6.97 2.25
C THR A 99 6.90 -6.26 2.93
N LEU A 100 5.67 -6.48 2.45
CA LEU A 100 4.47 -5.85 3.01
C LEU A 100 4.10 -6.40 4.38
N ALA A 101 4.44 -7.66 4.68
CA ALA A 101 4.29 -8.23 6.00
C ALA A 101 5.17 -7.51 7.01
N ILE A 102 6.45 -7.33 6.66
CA ILE A 102 7.43 -6.63 7.50
C ILE A 102 7.03 -5.16 7.65
N ALA A 103 6.61 -4.50 6.57
CA ALA A 103 6.11 -3.12 6.65
C ALA A 103 4.89 -3.00 7.58
N THR A 104 3.93 -3.93 7.48
CA THR A 104 2.75 -3.93 8.37
C THR A 104 3.15 -4.09 9.83
N GLU A 105 4.10 -4.98 10.14
CA GLU A 105 4.66 -5.15 11.49
C GLU A 105 5.36 -3.87 11.99
N MET A 106 5.97 -3.10 11.09
CA MET A 106 6.58 -1.80 11.40
C MET A 106 5.57 -0.64 11.50
N GLY A 107 4.27 -0.92 11.41
CA GLY A 107 3.21 0.07 11.60
C GLY A 107 2.68 0.72 10.33
N PHE A 108 3.07 0.25 9.14
CA PHE A 108 2.48 0.74 7.88
C PHE A 108 1.06 0.21 7.71
N GLU A 109 0.07 1.11 7.74
CA GLU A 109 -1.33 0.77 7.54
C GLU A 109 -1.61 0.33 6.10
N LYS A 110 -2.37 -0.77 5.95
CA LYS A 110 -2.76 -1.31 4.64
C LYS A 110 -3.54 -0.28 3.83
N ASP A 111 -3.39 -0.35 2.52
CA ASP A 111 -4.07 0.49 1.52
C ASP A 111 -3.76 1.99 1.56
N THR A 112 -2.89 2.45 2.46
CA THR A 112 -2.32 3.80 2.43
C THR A 112 -1.37 4.01 1.26
N ASP A 113 -1.11 5.27 0.90
CA ASP A 113 -0.21 5.61 -0.20
C ASP A 113 1.23 5.10 0.06
N GLU A 114 1.69 5.14 1.31
CA GLU A 114 3.02 4.63 1.68
C GLU A 114 3.10 3.10 1.51
N TRP A 115 2.09 2.38 1.99
CA TRP A 115 2.00 0.93 1.85
C TRP A 115 1.97 0.50 0.38
N ARG A 116 1.20 1.21 -0.45
CA ARG A 116 1.14 0.97 -1.91
C ARG A 116 2.47 1.23 -2.59
N ASN A 117 3.18 2.30 -2.23
CA ASN A 117 4.49 2.58 -2.79
C ASN A 117 5.51 1.50 -2.43
N ILE A 118 5.48 0.96 -1.21
CA ILE A 118 6.29 -0.19 -0.82
C ILE A 118 5.92 -1.42 -1.65
N SER A 119 4.62 -1.68 -1.84
CA SER A 119 4.12 -2.79 -2.66
C SER A 119 4.61 -2.72 -4.10
N TRP A 120 4.44 -1.57 -4.75
CA TRP A 120 4.88 -1.36 -6.13
C TRP A 120 6.40 -1.38 -6.26
N GLY A 121 7.13 -0.79 -5.30
CA GLY A 121 8.59 -0.81 -5.28
C GLY A 121 9.13 -2.24 -5.19
N ALA A 122 8.53 -3.08 -4.36
CA ALA A 122 8.90 -4.48 -4.23
C ALA A 122 8.53 -5.30 -5.48
N LEU A 123 7.32 -5.12 -6.01
CA LEU A 123 6.84 -5.85 -7.18
C LEU A 123 7.64 -5.53 -8.46
N LEU A 124 8.14 -4.29 -8.58
CA LEU A 124 8.81 -3.76 -9.76
C LEU A 124 10.32 -3.56 -9.55
N HIS A 125 10.90 -4.08 -8.47
CA HIS A 125 12.31 -3.89 -8.12
C HIS A 125 13.26 -4.20 -9.29
N ASP A 126 12.91 -5.21 -10.08
CA ASP A 126 13.72 -5.69 -11.19
C ASP A 126 13.29 -5.16 -12.56
N VAL A 127 12.31 -4.27 -12.66
CA VAL A 127 11.75 -3.78 -13.96
C VAL A 127 12.82 -3.27 -14.93
N GLY A 128 13.93 -2.75 -14.40
CA GLY A 128 15.06 -2.28 -15.20
C GLY A 128 15.88 -3.39 -15.87
N LYS A 129 15.72 -4.66 -15.51
CA LYS A 129 16.37 -5.81 -16.19
C LYS A 129 15.97 -5.89 -17.66
N ILE A 130 14.90 -5.21 -18.09
CA ILE A 130 14.56 -5.02 -19.50
C ILE A 130 15.67 -4.34 -20.31
N ALA A 131 16.49 -3.50 -19.67
CA ALA A 131 17.63 -2.83 -20.30
C ALA A 131 18.91 -3.69 -20.32
N VAL A 132 18.93 -4.83 -19.63
CA VAL A 132 20.09 -5.72 -19.55
C VAL A 132 20.07 -6.70 -20.75
N PRO A 133 21.15 -6.79 -21.55
CA PRO A 133 21.25 -7.73 -22.66
C PRO A 133 21.11 -9.20 -22.24
N ASP A 134 20.45 -10.02 -23.07
CA ASP A 134 20.19 -11.43 -22.78
C ASP A 134 21.46 -12.26 -22.53
N ASN A 135 22.55 -11.95 -23.22
CA ASN A 135 23.83 -12.65 -23.04
C ASN A 135 24.47 -12.41 -21.67
N ILE A 136 24.08 -11.32 -20.99
CA ILE A 136 24.48 -11.01 -19.61
C ILE A 136 23.44 -11.57 -18.64
N LEU A 137 22.16 -11.26 -18.86
CA LEU A 137 21.06 -11.67 -17.97
C LEU A 137 20.95 -13.20 -17.83
N ARG A 138 21.16 -13.94 -18.92
CA ARG A 138 20.99 -15.40 -18.96
C ARG A 138 22.31 -16.16 -19.04
N LYS A 139 23.43 -15.52 -18.68
CA LYS A 139 24.75 -16.14 -18.77
C LYS A 139 24.85 -17.36 -17.85
N PRO A 140 25.15 -18.57 -18.36
CA PRO A 140 25.34 -19.75 -17.52
C PRO A 140 26.74 -19.71 -16.90
N GLY A 141 26.93 -18.93 -15.83
CA GLY A 141 28.20 -18.81 -15.12
C GLY A 141 28.41 -17.42 -14.50
N PRO A 142 29.60 -17.18 -13.90
CA PRO A 142 29.90 -15.90 -13.29
C PRO A 142 29.98 -14.78 -14.34
N LEU A 143 29.50 -13.60 -13.96
CA LEU A 143 29.69 -12.36 -14.71
C LEU A 143 31.12 -11.84 -14.50
N THR A 144 31.69 -11.28 -15.56
CA THR A 144 32.91 -10.45 -15.52
C THR A 144 32.59 -9.09 -14.89
N ASP A 145 33.62 -8.32 -14.53
CA ASP A 145 33.43 -6.99 -13.91
C ASP A 145 32.62 -6.02 -14.80
N ASP A 146 32.86 -6.03 -16.12
CA ASP A 146 32.12 -5.20 -17.09
C ASP A 146 30.65 -5.65 -17.23
N GLU A 147 30.42 -6.97 -17.21
CA GLU A 147 29.06 -7.53 -17.22
C GLU A 147 28.33 -7.21 -15.92
N TRP A 148 29.02 -7.23 -14.78
CA TRP A 148 28.49 -6.79 -13.50
C TRP A 148 28.13 -5.30 -13.51
N GLN A 149 28.95 -4.43 -14.10
CA GLN A 149 28.63 -3.02 -14.25
C GLN A 149 27.34 -2.83 -15.06
N THR A 150 27.18 -3.61 -16.14
CA THR A 150 25.95 -3.60 -16.94
C THR A 150 24.77 -4.14 -16.15
N MET A 151 24.93 -5.25 -15.42
CA MET A 151 23.88 -5.82 -14.58
C MET A 151 23.40 -4.81 -13.52
N ARG A 152 24.30 -4.14 -12.81
CA ARG A 152 23.97 -3.16 -11.77
C ARG A 152 23.19 -1.95 -12.29
N SER A 153 23.27 -1.67 -13.59
CA SER A 153 22.53 -0.56 -14.21
C SER A 153 21.00 -0.76 -14.18
N HIS A 154 20.50 -1.98 -13.93
CA HIS A 154 19.07 -2.26 -13.88
C HIS A 154 18.35 -1.41 -12.81
N ALA A 155 18.98 -1.14 -11.66
CA ALA A 155 18.36 -0.31 -10.62
C ALA A 155 18.07 1.12 -11.13
N ALA A 156 19.05 1.73 -11.81
CA ALA A 156 18.89 3.05 -12.42
C ALA A 156 17.92 3.03 -13.61
N ALA A 157 18.01 2.02 -14.48
CA ALA A 157 17.09 1.88 -15.61
C ALA A 157 15.64 1.69 -15.14
N GLY A 158 15.42 0.91 -14.08
CA GLY A 158 14.11 0.69 -13.48
C GLY A 158 13.54 1.99 -12.91
N TYR A 159 14.35 2.73 -12.17
CA TYR A 159 13.97 4.07 -11.69
C TYR A 159 13.54 5.02 -12.82
N GLU A 160 14.32 5.12 -13.90
CA GLU A 160 13.98 5.96 -15.05
C GLU A 160 12.71 5.53 -15.79
N ILE A 161 12.39 4.24 -15.79
CA ILE A 161 11.12 3.72 -16.32
C ILE A 161 9.96 4.19 -15.42
N LEU A 162 10.10 4.03 -14.10
CA LEU A 162 9.03 4.32 -13.15
C LEU A 162 8.77 5.82 -12.99
N LEU A 163 9.79 6.68 -13.12
CA LEU A 163 9.63 8.14 -13.04
C LEU A 163 8.67 8.73 -14.08
N LYS A 164 8.42 8.01 -15.19
CA LYS A 164 7.47 8.43 -16.24
C LYS A 164 6.01 8.31 -15.81
N VAL A 165 5.74 7.61 -14.71
CA VAL A 165 4.40 7.40 -14.16
C VAL A 165 4.32 8.12 -12.81
N ASP A 166 3.50 9.16 -12.72
CA ASP A 166 3.51 10.07 -11.58
C ASP A 166 3.30 9.38 -10.23
N PHE A 167 2.40 8.39 -10.16
CA PHE A 167 2.12 7.67 -8.92
C PHE A 167 3.20 6.64 -8.54
N LEU A 168 4.16 6.33 -9.43
CA LEU A 168 5.25 5.38 -9.17
C LEU A 168 6.57 6.06 -8.80
N LYS A 169 6.63 7.39 -8.70
CA LYS A 169 7.88 8.10 -8.40
C LYS A 169 8.49 7.68 -7.05
N THR A 170 7.65 7.52 -6.03
CA THR A 170 8.10 7.10 -4.69
C THR A 170 8.50 5.63 -4.70
N ALA A 171 7.71 4.75 -5.32
CA ALA A 171 8.10 3.35 -5.57
C ALA A 171 9.45 3.26 -6.34
N GLY A 172 9.69 4.17 -7.28
CA GLY A 172 10.94 4.28 -8.02
C GLY A 172 12.16 4.49 -7.12
N GLN A 173 12.04 5.23 -6.02
CA GLN A 173 13.15 5.37 -5.06
C GLN A 173 13.51 4.05 -4.40
N ILE A 174 12.52 3.18 -4.17
CA ILE A 174 12.75 1.82 -3.64
C ILE A 174 13.49 1.00 -4.70
N VAL A 175 13.03 1.02 -5.94
CA VAL A 175 13.69 0.35 -7.08
C VAL A 175 15.11 0.85 -7.30
N LEU A 176 15.38 2.14 -7.13
CA LEU A 176 16.73 2.68 -7.27
C LEU A 176 17.68 2.18 -6.17
N SER A 177 17.15 1.92 -4.97
CA SER A 177 17.93 1.67 -3.76
C SER A 177 17.84 0.25 -3.22
N HIS A 178 17.20 -0.68 -3.92
CA HIS A 178 16.94 -2.03 -3.40
C HIS A 178 18.21 -2.90 -3.23
N HIS A 179 19.33 -2.48 -3.84
CA HIS A 179 20.65 -3.08 -3.65
C HIS A 179 21.61 -2.23 -2.79
N GLU A 180 21.11 -1.16 -2.18
CA GLU A 180 21.87 -0.46 -1.15
C GLU A 180 22.00 -1.35 0.09
N ARG A 181 23.12 -1.20 0.80
CA ARG A 181 23.40 -1.93 2.04
C ARG A 181 23.43 -0.96 3.19
N TYR A 182 22.94 -1.37 4.35
CA TYR A 182 22.88 -0.51 5.53
C TYR A 182 24.26 0.08 5.93
N ASP A 183 25.34 -0.65 5.64
CA ASP A 183 26.75 -0.24 5.85
C ASP A 183 27.34 0.70 4.77
N GLY A 184 26.58 1.04 3.72
CA GLY A 184 27.05 1.88 2.62
C GLY A 184 27.87 1.16 1.55
N ALA A 185 28.09 -0.15 1.65
CA ALA A 185 28.84 -0.92 0.64
C ALA A 185 27.98 -1.36 -0.56
N GLY A 186 26.73 -0.90 -0.62
CA GLY A 186 25.77 -1.21 -1.68
C GLY A 186 25.92 -0.35 -2.93
N TYR A 187 24.94 -0.46 -3.82
CA TYR A 187 24.89 0.28 -5.08
C TYR A 187 23.44 0.66 -5.42
N PRO A 188 23.19 1.63 -6.32
CA PRO A 188 24.15 2.37 -7.16
C PRO A 188 24.74 3.64 -6.53
N ARG A 189 24.21 4.13 -5.41
CA ARG A 189 24.61 5.41 -4.81
C ARG A 189 25.51 5.24 -3.59
N GLY A 190 25.57 4.06 -2.97
CA GLY A 190 26.37 3.83 -1.76
C GLY A 190 25.78 4.55 -0.55
N LEU A 191 24.45 4.57 -0.46
CA LEU A 191 23.75 5.17 0.68
C LEU A 191 23.95 4.32 1.92
N ALA A 192 24.06 4.95 3.09
CA ALA A 192 24.24 4.27 4.36
C ALA A 192 23.10 4.57 5.34
N GLY A 193 22.79 3.60 6.19
CA GLY A 193 21.82 3.74 7.27
C GLY A 193 20.46 4.27 6.81
N GLU A 194 20.02 5.35 7.43
CA GLU A 194 18.70 5.95 7.19
C GLU A 194 18.61 6.79 5.92
N GLU A 195 19.72 7.03 5.21
CA GLU A 195 19.68 7.66 3.87
C GLU A 195 18.96 6.76 2.86
N ILE A 196 18.96 5.44 3.11
CA ILE A 196 18.25 4.46 2.30
C ILE A 196 16.75 4.56 2.60
N PRO A 197 15.89 4.70 1.57
CA PRO A 197 14.45 4.69 1.75
C PRO A 197 13.99 3.48 2.57
N LEU A 198 13.13 3.70 3.57
CA LEU A 198 12.71 2.64 4.49
C LEU A 198 12.12 1.43 3.74
N GLY A 199 11.33 1.67 2.68
CA GLY A 199 10.82 0.59 1.83
C GLY A 199 11.90 -0.28 1.19
N ALA A 200 13.05 0.30 0.80
CA ALA A 200 14.19 -0.45 0.26
C ALA A 200 14.93 -1.23 1.35
N ARG A 201 15.06 -0.67 2.57
CA ARG A 201 15.63 -1.37 3.72
C ARG A 201 14.81 -2.61 4.08
N ILE A 202 13.48 -2.49 4.10
CA ILE A 202 12.56 -3.61 4.33
C ILE A 202 12.66 -4.64 3.19
N PHE A 203 12.59 -4.18 1.94
CA PHE A 203 12.65 -5.03 0.75
C PHE A 203 13.91 -5.89 0.71
N SER A 204 15.08 -5.33 1.01
CA SER A 204 16.36 -6.03 0.93
C SER A 204 16.41 -7.31 1.77
N ILE A 205 15.72 -7.33 2.91
CA ILE A 205 15.62 -8.50 3.78
C ILE A 205 14.73 -9.56 3.13
N ALA A 206 13.57 -9.15 2.61
CA ALA A 206 12.62 -10.03 1.95
C ALA A 206 13.22 -10.68 0.70
N ASP A 207 13.92 -9.90 -0.13
CA ASP A 207 14.60 -10.38 -1.33
C ASP A 207 15.71 -11.38 -0.98
N ALA A 208 16.58 -11.04 -0.03
CA ALA A 208 17.64 -11.95 0.40
C ALA A 208 17.09 -13.26 0.97
N PHE A 209 16.01 -13.20 1.77
CA PHE A 209 15.38 -14.37 2.34
C PHE A 209 14.73 -15.26 1.27
N ASP A 210 13.97 -14.69 0.33
CA ASP A 210 13.39 -15.47 -0.79
C ASP A 210 14.48 -16.05 -1.68
N ALA A 211 15.55 -15.29 -1.95
CA ALA A 211 16.70 -15.76 -2.72
C ALA A 211 17.38 -16.98 -2.10
N MET A 212 17.49 -17.02 -0.76
CA MET A 212 18.05 -18.14 -0.01
C MET A 212 17.12 -19.35 0.04
N THR A 213 15.82 -19.13 0.22
CA THR A 213 14.82 -20.19 0.46
C THR A 213 14.14 -20.70 -0.81
N SER A 214 14.37 -20.08 -1.96
CA SER A 214 13.86 -20.53 -3.26
C SER A 214 14.90 -21.35 -4.02
N ASN A 215 14.43 -22.36 -4.77
CA ASN A 215 15.27 -23.07 -5.73
C ASN A 215 15.67 -22.10 -6.85
N ARG A 216 16.93 -22.14 -7.30
CA ARG A 216 17.42 -21.42 -8.47
C ARG A 216 18.08 -22.39 -9.44
N ALA A 217 18.22 -22.01 -10.70
CA ALA A 217 18.78 -22.86 -11.75
C ALA A 217 20.16 -23.47 -11.40
N TYR A 218 20.92 -22.81 -10.53
CA TYR A 218 22.28 -23.18 -10.11
C TYR A 218 22.41 -23.56 -8.63
N ARG A 219 21.32 -23.50 -7.82
CA ARG A 219 21.37 -23.76 -6.38
C ARG A 219 20.03 -24.26 -5.84
N SER A 220 20.05 -25.31 -5.01
CA SER A 220 18.87 -25.73 -4.24
C SER A 220 18.52 -24.72 -3.15
N ALA A 221 17.24 -24.65 -2.79
CA ALA A 221 16.76 -23.89 -1.65
C ALA A 221 17.51 -24.29 -0.36
N MET A 222 17.88 -23.30 0.44
CA MET A 222 18.40 -23.46 1.80
C MET A 222 17.23 -23.59 2.80
N PRO A 223 17.38 -24.35 3.91
CA PRO A 223 16.40 -24.36 5.00
C PRO A 223 16.10 -22.95 5.53
N ALA A 224 14.84 -22.71 5.90
CA ALA A 224 14.38 -21.40 6.35
C ALA A 224 15.14 -20.91 7.60
N GLU A 225 15.55 -21.84 8.48
CA GLU A 225 16.29 -21.57 9.70
C GLU A 225 17.72 -21.09 9.41
N GLU A 226 18.36 -21.66 8.40
CA GLU A 226 19.69 -21.23 7.95
C GLU A 226 19.62 -19.85 7.27
N ALA A 227 18.61 -19.64 6.44
CA ALA A 227 18.34 -18.33 5.82
C ALA A 227 18.07 -17.25 6.89
N LEU A 228 17.31 -17.58 7.93
CA LEU A 228 17.08 -16.71 9.07
C LEU A 228 18.39 -16.37 9.80
N ALA A 229 19.25 -17.36 10.04
CA ALA A 229 20.53 -17.15 10.69
C ALA A 229 21.46 -16.24 9.87
N GLU A 230 21.42 -16.31 8.53
CA GLU A 230 22.14 -15.38 7.65
C GLU A 230 21.59 -13.96 7.74
N VAL A 231 20.26 -13.77 7.78
CA VAL A 231 19.65 -12.45 7.96
C VAL A 231 20.10 -11.82 9.29
N LEU A 232 20.05 -12.60 10.38
CA LEU A 232 20.47 -12.15 11.71
C LEU A 232 21.95 -11.77 11.75
N ARG A 233 22.82 -12.57 11.14
CA ARG A 233 24.27 -12.32 11.09
C ARG A 233 24.63 -11.04 10.35
N ASN A 234 23.84 -10.66 9.36
CA ASN A 234 24.06 -9.46 8.55
C ASN A 234 23.24 -8.25 9.02
N SER A 235 22.64 -8.33 10.21
CA SER A 235 21.99 -7.18 10.87
C SER A 235 23.00 -6.10 11.21
N GLY A 236 22.71 -4.85 10.82
CA GLY A 236 23.59 -3.69 11.01
C GLY A 236 24.68 -3.53 9.96
N SER A 237 24.92 -4.55 9.12
CA SER A 237 25.81 -4.46 7.96
C SER A 237 25.01 -4.38 6.67
N GLN A 238 24.48 -5.51 6.19
CA GLN A 238 23.65 -5.53 4.99
C GLN A 238 22.25 -4.97 5.28
N PHE A 239 21.68 -5.34 6.42
CA PHE A 239 20.28 -5.11 6.73
C PHE A 239 20.10 -4.12 7.87
N ASP A 240 19.03 -3.33 7.81
CA ASP A 240 18.62 -2.45 8.89
C ASP A 240 18.22 -3.29 10.13
N PRO A 241 18.87 -3.09 11.30
CA PRO A 241 18.53 -3.83 12.52
C PRO A 241 17.06 -3.73 12.93
N THR A 242 16.42 -2.58 12.68
CA THR A 242 15.00 -2.35 13.01
C THR A 242 14.09 -3.15 12.10
N ALA A 243 14.40 -3.20 10.80
CA ALA A 243 13.65 -4.03 9.86
C ALA A 243 13.90 -5.53 10.10
N VAL A 244 15.11 -5.93 10.54
CA VAL A 244 15.40 -7.31 10.95
C VAL A 244 14.54 -7.73 12.14
N ARG A 245 14.34 -6.85 13.14
CA ARG A 245 13.44 -7.14 14.28
C ARG A 245 12.00 -7.40 13.82
N ALA A 246 11.46 -6.55 12.95
CA ALA A 246 10.12 -6.75 12.39
C ALA A 246 10.04 -8.04 11.56
N PHE A 247 11.07 -8.36 10.78
CA PHE A 247 11.15 -9.62 10.05
C PHE A 247 11.13 -10.84 10.99
N LEU A 248 11.78 -10.80 12.15
CA LEU A 248 11.72 -11.89 13.13
C LEU A 248 10.29 -12.14 13.63
N SER A 249 9.54 -11.09 13.95
CA SER A 249 8.12 -11.21 14.34
C SER A 249 7.30 -11.89 13.23
N VAL A 250 7.46 -11.41 11.99
CA VAL A 250 6.77 -11.98 10.82
C VAL A 250 7.18 -13.44 10.59
N TYR A 251 8.46 -13.77 10.75
CA TYR A 251 8.96 -15.12 10.58
C TYR A 251 8.32 -16.07 11.60
N GLN A 252 8.26 -15.67 12.88
CA GLN A 252 7.63 -16.47 13.93
C GLN A 252 6.14 -16.71 13.67
N GLN A 253 5.42 -15.67 13.23
CA GLN A 253 4.00 -15.77 12.88
C GLN A 253 3.75 -16.72 11.71
N ARG A 254 4.58 -16.66 10.66
CA ARG A 254 4.36 -17.38 9.40
C ARG A 254 4.94 -18.80 9.37
N PHE A 255 6.07 -19.05 10.04
CA PHE A 255 6.85 -20.28 9.85
C PHE A 255 7.01 -21.12 11.12
N VAL A 256 6.90 -20.52 12.32
CA VAL A 256 7.07 -21.25 13.60
C VAL A 256 5.72 -21.61 14.24
N GLY A 257 4.62 -20.99 13.81
CA GLY A 257 3.27 -21.32 14.25
C GLY A 257 3.04 -20.96 15.72
N THR A 258 2.93 -19.66 16.02
CA THR A 258 2.36 -19.22 17.30
C THR A 258 0.85 -18.99 17.14
N VAL A 259 0.05 -19.79 17.84
CA VAL A 259 -1.41 -19.70 17.86
C VAL A 259 -1.84 -18.35 18.47
N HIS A 260 -2.25 -17.38 17.65
CA HIS A 260 -3.20 -16.34 18.07
C HIS A 260 -4.07 -15.80 16.91
N HIS A 261 -5.31 -16.31 16.90
CA HIS A 261 -6.59 -15.75 16.41
C HIS A 261 -6.66 -15.04 15.03
N GLY A 262 -7.07 -15.82 14.03
CA GLY A 262 -8.34 -15.57 13.33
C GLY A 262 -8.37 -14.61 12.13
N HIS A 263 -7.86 -15.02 10.97
CA HIS A 263 -8.58 -14.96 9.69
C HIS A 263 -7.84 -15.78 8.62
N LEU A 264 -8.58 -16.57 7.84
CA LEU A 264 -8.05 -17.49 6.83
C LEU A 264 -7.59 -16.74 5.57
N ALA A 265 -6.43 -17.12 5.02
CA ALA A 265 -6.22 -17.15 3.58
C ALA A 265 -5.27 -18.29 3.23
N SER A 266 -5.79 -19.20 2.41
CA SER A 266 -5.14 -20.38 1.86
C SER A 266 -3.86 -20.03 1.09
N THR A 267 -2.71 -20.55 1.51
CA THR A 267 -1.56 -20.75 0.63
C THR A 267 -1.03 -22.17 0.78
N SER A 268 -0.99 -22.86 -0.35
CA SER A 268 -0.49 -24.21 -0.55
C SER A 268 1.03 -24.20 -0.48
N ALA A 269 1.57 -24.32 0.73
CA ALA A 269 2.90 -24.86 0.97
C ALA A 269 2.73 -26.11 1.85
N ALA A 270 3.31 -27.22 1.43
CA ALA A 270 3.29 -28.45 2.22
C ALA A 270 3.90 -28.17 3.62
N PRO A 271 3.26 -28.60 4.72
CA PRO A 271 3.80 -28.37 6.06
C PRO A 271 5.04 -29.25 6.22
N GLY A 272 6.21 -28.61 6.23
CA GLY A 272 7.44 -29.22 6.74
C GLY A 272 7.30 -29.45 8.24
N GLU A 273 7.83 -30.58 8.71
CA GLU A 273 7.83 -31.00 10.12
C GLU A 273 8.25 -29.86 11.06
N HIS A 274 7.55 -29.74 12.18
CA HIS A 274 7.85 -28.82 13.28
C HIS A 274 9.30 -29.01 13.75
N ALA A 275 10.23 -28.21 13.22
CA ALA A 275 11.60 -28.15 13.70
C ALA A 275 11.65 -27.29 14.95
N GLU A 276 12.01 -27.89 16.08
CA GLU A 276 12.40 -27.13 17.27
C GLU A 276 13.57 -26.20 16.88
N LEU A 277 13.38 -24.88 17.04
CA LEU A 277 14.43 -23.89 16.82
C LEU A 277 15.71 -24.29 17.58
N SER A 278 16.87 -24.28 16.92
CA SER A 278 18.13 -24.57 17.60
C SER A 278 18.38 -23.60 18.75
N GLU A 279 19.00 -24.04 19.84
CA GLU A 279 19.28 -23.19 21.01
C GLU A 279 20.13 -21.95 20.63
N SER A 280 21.03 -22.07 19.65
CA SER A 280 21.77 -20.93 19.09
C SER A 280 20.87 -19.91 18.40
N LEU A 281 19.82 -20.36 17.72
CA LEU A 281 18.86 -19.48 17.04
C LEU A 281 17.90 -18.84 18.05
N LYS A 282 17.46 -19.58 19.08
CA LYS A 282 16.69 -19.02 20.20
C LYS A 282 17.49 -17.93 20.91
N GLN A 283 18.79 -18.14 21.12
CA GLN A 283 19.67 -17.15 21.74
C GLN A 283 19.88 -15.92 20.83
N ALA A 284 20.11 -16.09 19.52
CA ALA A 284 20.21 -14.98 18.58
C ALA A 284 18.90 -14.17 18.46
N ILE A 285 17.74 -14.84 18.51
CA ILE A 285 16.42 -14.21 18.59
C ILE A 285 16.27 -13.44 19.90
N ALA A 286 16.67 -14.02 21.03
CA ALA A 286 16.60 -13.37 22.34
C ALA A 286 17.54 -12.16 22.44
N GLU A 287 18.72 -12.21 21.84
CA GLU A 287 19.66 -11.08 21.76
C GLU A 287 19.13 -9.97 20.84
N ALA A 288 18.50 -10.31 19.72
CA ALA A 288 17.85 -9.34 18.82
C ALA A 288 16.59 -8.69 19.44
N ALA A 289 15.87 -9.42 20.29
CA ALA A 289 14.71 -8.94 21.04
C ALA A 289 15.08 -8.18 22.33
N GLY A 290 16.24 -8.46 22.93
CA GLY A 290 16.69 -7.90 24.20
C GLY A 290 17.23 -6.46 24.17
N LEU A 291 17.09 -5.74 23.05
CA LEU A 291 17.46 -4.32 22.93
C LEU A 291 16.39 -3.35 23.45
N ASP A 292 15.31 -3.84 24.07
CA ASP A 292 14.25 -3.05 24.72
C ASP A 292 14.69 -2.27 25.99
N GLY A 293 15.99 -2.10 26.22
CA GLY A 293 16.55 -1.64 27.49
C GLY A 293 17.10 -0.22 27.56
N ASP A 294 17.35 0.47 26.44
CA ASP A 294 17.89 1.85 26.46
C ASP A 294 17.65 2.58 25.13
N LEU A 295 16.46 3.17 24.96
CA LEU A 295 16.20 4.38 24.17
C LEU A 295 14.97 5.11 24.74
#